data_AF-A0A6L2LBP8-F1
#
_entry.id   AF-A0A6L2LBP8-F1
#
_cell.length_a   1.000
_cell.length_b   1.000
_cell.length_c   1.000
_cell.angle_alpha   90.00
_cell.angle_beta   90.00
_cell.angle_gamma   90.00
#
_symmetry.space_group_name_H-M   'P 1'
#
loop_
_entity.id
_entity.type
_entity.pdbx_description
1 polymer ?
#
loop_
_entity_poly.entity_id
_entity_poly.type
_entity_poly.pdbx_seq_one_letter_code
_entity_poly.pdbx_strand_id
1 'polypeptide(L)'
;MTTEPNDLRRSILRRLREVLEADAAVTNNLLDVLTWYLDQMCSRGLETLRVESLPADPLINYCLHTLKKTAENDIRNSINLVAARNELF
;
A
#
# COMPACT_ATOMS: atom_id res chain seq x y z
N MET A 1 -34.88 -1.60 -35.13
CA MET A 1 -34.52 -2.39 -33.93
C MET A 1 -34.74 -1.52 -32.72
N THR A 2 -35.88 -1.71 -32.03
CA THR A 2 -36.25 -0.96 -30.83
C THR A 2 -35.69 -1.71 -29.62
N THR A 3 -34.59 -1.25 -29.06
CA THR A 3 -34.09 -1.74 -27.77
C THR A 3 -35.18 -1.45 -26.73
N GLU A 4 -35.78 -2.49 -26.13
CA GLU A 4 -36.81 -2.28 -25.12
C GLU A 4 -36.24 -1.44 -23.97
N PRO A 5 -37.00 -0.48 -23.41
CA PRO A 5 -36.54 0.37 -22.31
C PRO A 5 -35.99 -0.43 -21.11
N ASN A 6 -36.52 -1.65 -20.92
CA ASN A 6 -36.10 -2.57 -19.86
C ASN A 6 -34.72 -3.18 -20.11
N ASP A 7 -34.36 -3.47 -21.35
CA ASP A 7 -33.04 -4.01 -21.69
C ASP A 7 -31.94 -2.97 -21.47
N LEU A 8 -32.24 -1.72 -21.82
CA LEU A 8 -31.33 -0.59 -21.60
C LEU A 8 -31.14 -0.31 -20.12
N ARG A 9 -32.22 -0.34 -19.33
CA ARG A 9 -32.16 -0.21 -17.85
C ARG A 9 -31.34 -1.34 -17.23
N ARG A 10 -31.53 -2.58 -17.68
CA ARG A 10 -30.78 -3.74 -17.20
C ARG A 10 -29.30 -3.65 -17.55
N SER A 11 -28.95 -3.18 -18.76
CA SER A 11 -27.56 -3.00 -19.15
C SER A 11 -26.86 -1.90 -18.33
N ILE A 12 -27.56 -0.80 -18.03
CA ILE A 12 -27.03 0.28 -17.19
C ILE A 12 -26.78 -0.22 -15.76
N LEU A 13 -27.75 -0.92 -15.15
CA LEU A 13 -27.59 -1.46 -13.80
C LEU A 13 -26.44 -2.46 -13.71
N ARG A 14 -26.27 -3.32 -14.73
CA ARG A 14 -25.14 -4.24 -14.80
C ARG A 14 -23.80 -3.50 -14.84
N ARG A 15 -23.67 -2.49 -15.70
CA ARG A 15 -22.43 -1.69 -15.77
C ARG A 15 -22.13 -0.96 -14.47
N LEU A 16 -23.13 -0.37 -13.82
CA LEU A 16 -22.95 0.29 -12.53
C LEU A 16 -22.46 -0.69 -11.46
N ARG A 17 -22.99 -1.93 -11.47
CA ARG A 17 -22.54 -2.99 -10.56
C ARG A 17 -21.10 -3.40 -10.84
N GLU A 18 -20.74 -3.61 -12.10
CA GLU A 18 -19.37 -3.96 -12.51
C GLU A 18 -18.36 -2.88 -12.09
N VAL A 19 -18.71 -1.60 -12.26
CA VAL A 19 -17.86 -0.47 -11.84
C VAL A 19 -17.72 -0.45 -10.32
N LEU A 20 -18.81 -0.64 -9.57
CA LEU A 20 -18.76 -0.65 -8.11
C LEU A 20 -17.93 -1.83 -7.56
N GLU A 21 -18.07 -3.01 -8.17
CA GLU A 21 -17.28 -4.20 -7.81
C GLU A 21 -15.79 -3.99 -8.12
N ALA A 22 -15.47 -3.36 -9.25
CA ALA A 22 -14.09 -3.03 -9.61
C ALA A 22 -13.48 -2.00 -8.64
N ASP A 23 -14.24 -0.98 -8.26
CA ASP A 23 -13.80 0.06 -7.31
C ASP A 23 -13.54 -0.53 -5.91
N ALA A 24 -14.45 -1.39 -5.44
CA ALA A 24 -14.26 -2.13 -4.19
C ALA A 24 -13.03 -3.04 -4.24
N ALA A 25 -12.78 -3.72 -5.36
CA ALA A 25 -11.61 -4.56 -5.53
C ALA A 25 -10.31 -3.75 -5.51
N VAL A 26 -10.26 -2.59 -6.17
CA VAL A 26 -9.10 -1.70 -6.13
C VAL A 26 -8.84 -1.21 -4.71
N THR A 27 -9.89 -0.79 -3.99
CA THR A 27 -9.78 -0.30 -2.62
C THR A 27 -9.25 -1.38 -1.67
N ASN A 28 -9.78 -2.61 -1.76
CA ASN A 28 -9.30 -3.73 -0.95
C ASN A 28 -7.85 -4.10 -1.25
N ASN A 29 -7.48 -4.17 -2.54
CA ASN A 29 -6.09 -4.44 -2.94
C ASN A 29 -5.14 -3.36 -2.41
N LEU A 30 -5.54 -2.09 -2.47
CA LEU A 30 -4.74 -0.99 -1.94
C LEU A 30 -4.57 -1.13 -0.42
N LEU A 31 -5.65 -1.48 0.29
CA LEU A 31 -5.61 -1.71 1.74
C LEU A 31 -4.69 -2.87 2.12
N ASP A 32 -4.72 -3.97 1.36
CA ASP A 32 -3.84 -5.12 1.60
C ASP A 32 -2.37 -4.76 1.40
N VAL A 33 -2.04 -4.03 0.33
CA VAL A 33 -0.68 -3.56 0.05
C VAL A 33 -0.20 -2.60 1.14
N LEU A 34 -1.05 -1.67 1.59
CA LEU A 34 -0.73 -0.75 2.68
C LEU A 34 -0.51 -1.50 4.00
N THR A 35 -1.36 -2.47 4.31
CA THR A 35 -1.25 -3.30 5.52
C THR A 35 0.06 -4.08 5.52
N TRP A 36 0.37 -4.75 4.41
CA TRP A 36 1.62 -5.49 4.24
C TRP A 36 2.83 -4.57 4.38
N TYR A 37 2.78 -3.39 3.76
CA TYR A 37 3.86 -2.42 3.84
C TYR A 37 4.12 -1.93 5.28
N LEU A 38 3.06 -1.66 6.05
CA LEU A 38 3.15 -1.28 7.44
C LEU A 38 3.76 -2.39 8.32
N ASP A 39 3.37 -3.65 8.09
CA ASP A 39 3.93 -4.80 8.80
C ASP A 39 5.44 -4.93 8.57
N GLN A 40 5.88 -4.80 7.32
CA GLN A 40 7.31 -4.81 6.97
C GLN A 40 8.08 -3.68 7.65
N MET A 41 7.51 -2.48 7.73
CA MET A 41 8.15 -1.36 8.44
C MET A 41 8.31 -1.63 9.94
N CYS A 42 7.27 -2.17 10.60
CA CYS A 42 7.32 -2.53 12.02
C CYS A 42 8.42 -3.56 12.31
N SER A 43 8.53 -4.59 11.48
CA SER A 43 9.58 -5.61 11.61
C SER A 43 10.98 -5.01 11.46
N ARG A 44 11.18 -4.10 10.50
CA ARG A 44 12.48 -3.44 10.25
C ARG A 44 12.93 -2.56 11.42
N GLY A 45 11.99 -1.90 12.11
CA GLY A 45 12.30 -1.11 13.31
C GLY A 45 12.89 -1.99 14.43
N LEU A 46 12.31 -3.17 14.64
CA LEU A 46 12.82 -4.14 15.61
C LEU A 46 14.20 -4.69 15.22
N GLU A 47 14.42 -4.97 13.93
CA GLU A 47 15.74 -5.39 13.45
C GLU A 47 16.80 -4.30 13.60
N THR A 48 16.44 -3.04 13.36
CA THR A 48 17.35 -1.91 13.53
C THR A 48 17.82 -1.84 14.99
N LEU A 49 16.89 -1.89 15.96
CA LEU A 49 17.23 -1.92 17.39
C LEU A 49 18.14 -3.11 17.75
N ARG A 50 17.88 -4.28 17.16
CA ARG A 50 18.70 -5.47 17.37
C ARG A 50 20.12 -5.27 16.84
N VAL A 51 20.29 -4.73 15.64
CA VAL A 51 21.62 -4.48 15.05
C VAL A 51 22.36 -3.37 15.79
N GLU A 52 21.67 -2.33 16.28
CA GLU A 52 22.28 -1.28 17.12
C GLU A 52 22.82 -1.80 18.45
N SER A 53 22.25 -2.89 18.98
CA SER A 53 22.72 -3.52 20.22
C SER A 53 23.96 -4.41 20.05
N LEU A 54 24.37 -4.69 18.81
CA LEU A 54 25.53 -5.53 18.54
C LEU A 54 26.83 -4.74 18.72
N PRO A 55 27.94 -5.40 19.09
CA PRO A 55 29.24 -4.76 19.20
C PRO A 55 29.68 -4.14 17.87
N ALA A 56 30.46 -3.05 17.97
CA ALA A 56 30.93 -2.32 16.80
C ALA A 56 31.80 -3.21 15.90
N ASP A 57 31.29 -3.50 14.70
CA ASP A 57 31.96 -4.26 13.64
C ASP A 57 31.71 -3.56 12.30
N PRO A 58 32.68 -3.52 11.36
CA PRO A 58 32.49 -2.90 10.05
C PRO A 58 31.28 -3.44 9.27
N LEU A 59 30.99 -4.74 9.36
CA LEU A 59 29.84 -5.36 8.71
C LEU A 59 28.53 -4.91 9.38
N ILE A 60 28.52 -4.88 10.72
CA ILE A 60 27.36 -4.39 11.50
C ILE A 60 27.07 -2.92 11.16
N ASN A 61 28.10 -2.07 11.08
CA ASN A 61 27.96 -0.67 10.71
C ASN A 61 27.43 -0.50 9.29
N TYR A 62 27.87 -1.33 8.35
CA TYR A 62 27.36 -1.32 6.97
C TYR A 62 25.89 -1.77 6.91
N CYS A 63 25.52 -2.82 7.63
CA CYS A 63 24.13 -3.26 7.77
C CYS A 63 23.26 -2.16 8.38
N LEU A 64 23.75 -1.48 9.42
CA LEU A 64 23.05 -0.37 10.07
C LEU A 64 22.83 0.80 9.13
N HIS A 65 23.87 1.18 8.37
CA HIS A 65 23.78 2.23 7.37
C HIS A 65 22.72 1.91 6.31
N THR A 66 22.71 0.66 5.81
CA THR A 66 21.75 0.20 4.82
C THR A 66 20.33 0.23 5.37
N LEU A 67 20.10 -0.30 6.58
CA LEU A 67 18.81 -0.26 7.27
C LEU A 67 18.30 1.17 7.46
N LYS A 68 19.16 2.10 7.87
CA LYS A 68 18.82 3.52 8.01
C LYS A 68 18.41 4.14 6.67
N LYS A 69 19.13 3.85 5.59
CA LYS A 69 18.77 4.31 4.24
C LYS A 69 17.45 3.74 3.74
N THR A 70 17.16 2.48 4.04
CA THR A 70 15.87 1.87 3.71
C THR A 70 14.75 2.54 4.52
N ALA A 71 14.94 2.77 5.82
CA ALA A 71 13.96 3.45 6.67
C ALA A 71 13.64 4.88 6.21
N GLU A 72 14.65 5.66 5.81
CA GLU A 72 14.45 6.99 5.21
C GLU A 72 13.55 6.93 3.96
N ASN A 73 13.80 5.93 3.10
CA ASN A 73 13.00 5.73 1.89
C ASN A 73 11.58 5.26 2.23
N ASP A 74 11.45 4.41 3.25
CA ASP A 74 10.16 3.90 3.68
C ASP A 74 9.28 5.02 4.28
N ILE A 75 9.86 5.95 5.04
CA ILE A 75 9.17 7.16 5.53
C ILE A 75 8.65 8.00 4.35
N ARG A 76 9.49 8.22 3.34
CA ARG A 76 9.10 8.97 2.14
C ARG A 76 7.95 8.31 1.41
N ASN A 77 8.03 6.99 1.23
CA ASN A 77 6.94 6.21 0.62
C ASN A 77 5.67 6.29 1.46
N SER A 78 5.76 6.20 2.79
CA SER A 78 4.60 6.36 3.67
C SER A 78 3.94 7.74 3.51
N ILE A 79 4.73 8.81 3.38
CA ILE A 79 4.21 10.16 3.13
C ILE A 79 3.49 10.22 1.77
N ASN A 80 4.10 9.67 0.72
CA ASN A 80 3.51 9.63 -0.61
C ASN A 80 2.21 8.82 -0.63
N LEU A 81 2.16 7.70 0.09
CA LEU A 81 0.95 6.88 0.21
C LEU A 81 -0.17 7.62 0.96
N VAL A 82 0.16 8.36 2.03
CA VAL A 82 -0.80 9.20 2.74
C VAL A 82 -1.31 10.33 1.83
N ALA A 83 -0.44 10.94 1.03
CA ALA A 83 -0.83 11.96 0.06
C ALA A 83 -1.78 11.38 -1.00
N ALA A 84 -1.42 10.25 -1.63
CA ALA A 84 -2.26 9.56 -2.59
C ALA A 84 -3.62 9.16 -1.99
N ARG A 85 -3.65 8.69 -0.73
CA ARG A 85 -4.90 8.42 -0.01
C ARG A 85 -5.76 9.67 0.10
N ASN A 86 -5.18 10.81 0.47
CA ASN A 86 -5.93 12.07 0.62
C ASN A 86 -6.39 12.66 -0.72
N GLU A 87 -5.81 12.26 -1.85
CA GLU A 87 -6.32 12.64 -3.18
C GLU A 87 -7.50 11.76 -3.62
N LEU A 88 -7.62 10.54 -3.08
CA LEU A 88 -8.68 9.58 -3.39
C LEU A 88 -9.98 9.80 -2.59
N PHE A 89 -9.93 10.54 -1.48
CA PHE A 89 -11.07 10.84 -0.59
C PHE A 89 -11.34 12.35 -0.51
#